data_AF-A0A0V0GH13-F1
#
_entry.id   AF-A0A0V0GH13-F1
#
_cell.length_a   1.000
_cell.length_b   1.000
_cell.length_c   1.000
_cell.angle_alpha   90.00
_cell.angle_beta   90.00
_cell.angle_gamma   90.00
#
_symmetry.space_group_name_H-M   'P 1'
#
loop_
_entity.id
_entity.type
_entity.pdbx_description
1 polymer ?
#
loop_
_entity_poly.entity_id
_entity_poly.type
_entity_poly.pdbx_seq_one_letter_code
_entity_poly.pdbx_strand_id
1 'polypeptide(L)'
;MDSSSMLRDYRKGNWTIQETMVLIEAKKMDDERRMKRQGGDGNSSSERGNINKPGELRWKWVEDYCWRHGCLRSQNQCNDKWDNLMRDF
;
A
#
# COMPACT_ATOMS: atom_id res chain seq x y z
N MET A 1 14.74 15.93 -12.78
CA MET A 1 14.20 17.23 -12.35
C MET A 1 12.95 16.92 -11.55
N ASP A 2 13.04 17.23 -10.26
CA ASP A 2 12.05 17.18 -9.18
C ASP A 2 10.92 16.15 -9.28
N SER A 3 11.01 15.12 -8.44
CA SER A 3 9.90 14.27 -8.05
C SER A 3 8.80 15.15 -7.50
N SER A 4 7.92 15.64 -8.37
CA SER A 4 6.75 16.38 -7.97
C SER A 4 5.89 15.43 -7.14
N SER A 5 6.08 15.48 -5.82
CA SER A 5 4.99 15.37 -4.87
C SER A 5 4.00 16.48 -5.20
N MET A 6 3.31 16.34 -6.35
CA MET A 6 2.04 16.98 -6.60
C MET A 6 1.25 16.74 -5.33
N LEU A 7 1.00 17.79 -4.57
CA LEU A 7 0.34 17.71 -3.27
C LEU A 7 -1.02 17.06 -3.51
N ARG A 8 -1.08 15.75 -3.26
CA ARG A 8 -2.28 14.94 -3.46
C ARG A 8 -3.29 15.38 -2.42
N ASP A 9 -4.45 15.84 -2.89
CA ASP A 9 -5.59 16.15 -2.03
C ASP A 9 -6.24 14.86 -1.51
N TYR A 10 -5.75 14.39 -0.36
CA TYR A 10 -6.27 13.19 0.27
C TYR A 10 -7.59 13.45 1.00
N ARG A 11 -8.54 12.54 0.80
CA ARG A 11 -9.84 12.52 1.46
C ARG A 11 -9.67 12.23 2.95
N LYS A 12 -10.34 13.04 3.77
CA LYS A 12 -10.43 12.87 5.24
C LYS A 12 -11.76 12.20 5.62
N GLY A 13 -11.83 11.67 6.83
CA GLY A 13 -13.05 11.10 7.42
C GLY A 13 -13.27 9.62 7.10
N ASN A 14 -14.50 9.17 7.31
CA ASN A 14 -14.87 7.74 7.28
C ASN A 14 -14.56 7.08 5.93
N TRP A 15 -14.14 5.83 6.00
CA TRP A 15 -13.95 4.98 4.82
C TRP A 15 -15.29 4.45 4.34
N THR A 16 -15.55 4.61 3.06
CA THR A 16 -16.66 3.95 2.38
C THR A 16 -16.34 2.47 2.15
N ILE A 17 -17.38 1.67 1.90
CA ILE A 17 -17.20 0.26 1.51
C ILE A 17 -16.38 0.17 0.23
N GLN A 18 -16.67 1.03 -0.76
CA GLN A 18 -15.95 1.05 -2.04
C GLN A 18 -14.45 1.34 -1.87
N GLU A 19 -14.09 2.37 -1.08
CA GLU A 19 -12.69 2.65 -0.75
C GLU A 19 -12.00 1.46 -0.06
N THR A 20 -12.73 0.77 0.82
CA THR A 20 -12.23 -0.42 1.54
C THR A 20 -11.97 -1.57 0.58
N MET A 21 -12.89 -1.83 -0.36
CA MET A 21 -12.71 -2.85 -1.40
C MET A 21 -11.51 -2.56 -2.30
N VAL A 22 -11.32 -1.29 -2.71
CA VAL A 22 -10.15 -0.87 -3.49
C VAL A 22 -8.85 -1.12 -2.72
N LEU A 23 -8.79 -0.81 -1.42
CA LEU A 23 -7.62 -1.08 -0.60
C LEU A 23 -7.30 -2.59 -0.51
N ILE A 24 -8.32 -3.44 -0.37
CA ILE A 24 -8.15 -4.89 -0.32
C ILE A 24 -7.61 -5.42 -1.65
N GLU A 25 -8.17 -4.97 -2.77
CA GLU A 25 -7.70 -5.33 -4.11
C GLU A 25 -6.25 -4.86 -4.33
N ALA A 26 -5.94 -3.61 -3.95
CA ALA A 26 -4.60 -3.07 -4.01
C ALA A 26 -3.61 -3.94 -3.23
N LYS A 27 -3.97 -4.36 -2.00
CA LYS A 27 -3.10 -5.20 -1.18
C LYS A 27 -2.89 -6.59 -1.77
N LYS A 28 -3.92 -7.20 -2.35
CA LYS A 28 -3.80 -8.47 -3.07
C LYS A 28 -2.81 -8.36 -4.24
N MET A 29 -2.95 -7.33 -5.07
CA MET A 29 -2.04 -7.09 -6.19
C MET A 29 -0.62 -6.74 -5.73
N ASP A 30 -0.48 -6.03 -4.61
CA ASP A 30 0.81 -5.71 -3.97
C ASP A 30 1.57 -6.98 -3.53
N ASP A 31 0.83 -7.97 -3.02
CA ASP A 31 1.40 -9.23 -2.59
C ASP A 31 1.79 -10.11 -3.79
N GLU A 32 0.92 -10.21 -4.81
CA GLU A 32 1.21 -10.92 -6.07
C GLU A 32 2.45 -10.36 -6.79
N ARG A 33 2.57 -9.02 -6.90
CA ARG A 33 3.74 -8.38 -7.53
C ARG A 33 5.03 -8.64 -6.75
N ARG A 34 4.97 -8.78 -5.42
CA ARG A 34 6.14 -9.05 -4.58
C ARG A 34 6.55 -10.50 -4.65
N MET A 35 5.58 -11.41 -4.65
CA MET A 35 5.81 -12.84 -4.80
C MET A 35 6.46 -13.19 -6.15
N LYS A 36 6.02 -12.55 -7.24
CA LYS A 36 6.64 -12.74 -8.58
C LYS A 36 8.10 -12.25 -8.65
N ARG A 37 8.47 -11.22 -7.88
CA ARG A 37 9.84 -10.68 -7.83
C ARG A 37 10.80 -11.55 -7.02
N GLN A 38 10.31 -12.42 -6.14
CA GLN A 38 11.14 -13.36 -5.39
C GLN A 38 11.48 -14.64 -6.18
N GLY A 39 10.85 -14.89 -7.32
CA GLY A 39 11.03 -16.11 -8.13
C GLY A 39 12.16 -16.05 -9.19
N GLY A 40 12.91 -14.95 -9.28
CA GLY A 40 14.03 -14.80 -10.21
C GLY A 40 15.28 -14.33 -9.46
N ASP A 41 16.33 -15.15 -9.52
CA ASP A 41 17.67 -14.95 -8.96
C ASP A 41 17.82 -15.09 -7.43
N GLY A 42 18.37 -16.24 -7.06
CA GLY A 42 18.82 -16.54 -5.72
C GLY A 42 19.92 -15.59 -5.27
N ASN A 43 19.56 -14.60 -4.45
CA ASN A 43 20.44 -14.08 -3.41
C ASN A 43 19.62 -13.56 -2.22
N SER A 44 19.45 -14.46 -1.25
CA SER A 44 19.38 -14.19 0.19
C SER A 44 18.59 -12.95 0.65
N SER A 45 17.40 -13.17 1.17
CA SER A 45 17.16 -13.16 2.62
C SER A 45 15.66 -13.18 2.91
N SER A 46 15.27 -14.10 3.78
CA SER A 46 14.07 -14.05 4.61
C SER A 46 13.41 -12.67 4.72
N GLU A 47 12.22 -12.48 4.14
CA GLU A 47 11.30 -11.40 4.57
C GLU A 47 10.61 -11.75 5.91
N ARG A 48 11.40 -12.26 6.87
CA ARG A 48 11.22 -11.99 8.31
C ARG A 48 11.84 -10.64 8.72
N GLY A 49 12.42 -9.89 7.78
CA GLY A 49 13.06 -8.60 8.04
C GLY A 49 12.78 -7.55 6.97
N ASN A 50 11.63 -6.88 7.06
CA ASN A 50 11.49 -5.51 6.55
C ASN A 50 10.99 -4.58 7.67
N ILE A 51 11.61 -4.75 8.83
CA ILE A 51 11.41 -3.95 10.06
C ILE A 51 12.07 -2.56 9.93
N ASN A 52 12.91 -2.32 8.90
CA ASN A 52 13.82 -1.16 8.85
C ASN A 52 13.75 -0.28 7.59
N LYS A 53 12.74 -0.44 6.70
CA LYS A 53 12.46 0.60 5.69
C LYS A 53 11.35 1.51 6.21
N PRO A 54 11.50 2.84 6.16
CA PRO A 54 10.45 3.75 6.60
C PRO A 54 9.16 3.40 5.84
N GLY A 55 8.05 3.25 6.57
CA GLY A 55 6.77 2.73 6.05
C GLY A 55 6.29 3.42 4.76
N GLU A 56 6.76 4.63 4.50
CA GLU A 56 6.53 5.46 3.32
C GLU A 56 7.06 4.89 1.98
N LEU A 57 7.98 3.91 1.99
CA LEU A 57 8.36 3.20 0.74
C LEU A 57 7.57 1.90 0.55
N ARG A 58 6.94 1.37 1.60
CA ARG A 58 6.18 0.12 1.53
C ARG A 58 4.81 0.34 0.88
N TRP A 59 4.17 1.46 1.25
CA TRP A 59 2.77 1.75 0.92
C TRP A 59 2.60 2.63 -0.31
N LYS A 60 3.68 3.18 -0.88
CA LYS A 60 3.63 4.02 -2.08
C LYS A 60 2.89 3.37 -3.24
N TRP A 61 3.17 2.09 -3.53
CA TRP A 61 2.50 1.40 -4.64
C TRP A 61 1.00 1.21 -4.39
N VAL A 62 0.64 0.89 -3.14
CA VAL A 62 -0.77 0.76 -2.72
C VAL A 62 -1.48 2.10 -2.85
N GLU A 63 -0.87 3.19 -2.37
CA GLU A 63 -1.39 4.55 -2.50
C GLU A 63 -1.58 4.93 -3.98
N ASP A 64 -0.60 4.66 -4.84
CA ASP A 64 -0.70 4.91 -6.28
C ASP A 64 -1.80 4.08 -6.97
N TYR A 65 -2.05 2.87 -6.50
CA TYR A 65 -3.17 2.06 -6.96
C TYR A 65 -4.50 2.66 -6.50
N CYS A 66 -4.66 2.91 -5.20
CA CYS A 66 -5.85 3.50 -4.61
C CYS A 66 -6.20 4.82 -5.31
N TRP A 67 -5.22 5.70 -5.51
CA TRP A 67 -5.39 6.99 -6.17
C TRP A 67 -5.96 6.86 -7.58
N ARG A 68 -5.41 5.95 -8.39
CA ARG A 68 -5.88 5.71 -9.77
C ARG A 68 -7.30 5.13 -9.82
N HIS A 69 -7.79 4.55 -8.73
CA HIS A 69 -9.14 3.98 -8.62
C HIS A 69 -10.09 4.86 -7.80
N GLY A 70 -9.77 6.15 -7.63
CA GLY A 70 -10.64 7.12 -6.94
C GLY A 70 -10.66 6.98 -5.41
N CYS A 71 -9.86 6.07 -4.84
CA CYS A 71 -9.62 6.00 -3.40
C CYS A 71 -8.48 6.96 -3.03
N LEU A 72 -8.83 8.23 -2.82
CA LEU A 72 -7.90 9.33 -2.58
C LEU A 72 -7.36 9.32 -1.14
N ARG A 73 -6.69 8.23 -0.75
CA ARG A 73 -6.15 8.03 0.61
C ARG A 73 -4.63 7.98 0.57
N SER A 74 -3.99 8.61 1.55
CA SER A 74 -2.53 8.61 1.67
C SER A 74 -2.00 7.25 2.08
N GLN A 75 -0.69 7.07 1.98
CA GLN A 75 0.00 5.85 2.43
C GLN A 75 -0.36 5.48 3.87
N ASN A 76 -0.29 6.45 4.78
CA ASN A 76 -0.56 6.22 6.20
C ASN A 76 -2.03 5.87 6.41
N GLN A 77 -2.96 6.53 5.71
CA GLN A 77 -4.38 6.18 5.82
C GLN A 77 -4.66 4.75 5.34
N CYS A 78 -4.05 4.34 4.23
CA CYS A 78 -4.15 2.97 3.71
C CYS A 78 -3.55 1.95 4.69
N ASN A 79 -2.38 2.25 5.26
CA ASN A 79 -1.73 1.41 6.27
C ASN A 79 -2.61 1.24 7.52
N ASP A 80 -3.05 2.34 8.13
CA ASP A 80 -3.87 2.32 9.34
C ASP A 80 -5.19 1.59 9.12
N LYS A 81 -5.83 1.80 7.96
CA LYS A 81 -7.07 1.09 7.61
C LYS A 81 -6.82 -0.41 7.45
N TRP A 82 -5.73 -0.81 6.81
CA TRP A 82 -5.37 -2.21 6.65
C TRP A 82 -5.07 -2.89 7.98
N ASP A 83 -4.29 -2.24 8.85
CA ASP A 83 -3.95 -2.76 10.18
C ASP A 83 -5.21 -2.95 11.04
N ASN A 84 -6.17 -2.03 10.94
CA ASN A 84 -7.46 -2.18 11.61
C ASN A 84 -8.27 -3.36 11.05
N LEU A 85 -8.36 -3.51 9.73
CA LEU A 85 -9.05 -4.65 9.11
C LEU A 85 -8.43 -5.98 9.57
N MET A 86 -7.11 -6.11 9.49
CA MET A 86 -6.41 -7.35 9.82
C MET A 86 -6.38 -7.66 11.33
N ARG A 87 -6.72 -6.70 12.18
CA ARG A 87 -6.86 -6.92 13.63
C ARG A 87 -8.22 -7.52 13.99
N ASP A 88 -9.25 -7.16 13.22
CA ASP A 88 -10.63 -7.60 13.45
C ASP A 88 -10.95 -8.95 12.78
N PHE A 89 -10.03 -9.48 11.96
CA PHE A 89 -10.08 -10.80 11.31
C PHE A 89 -9.03 -11.76 11.90
#